data_AF-A0A8T3DNY4-F1
#
_entry.id   AF-A0A8T3DNY4-F1
#
_cell.length_a   1.000
_cell.length_b   1.000
_cell.length_c   1.000
_cell.angle_alpha   90.00
_cell.angle_beta   90.00
_cell.angle_gamma   90.00
#
_symmetry.space_group_name_H-M   'P 1'
#
loop_
_entity.id
_entity.type
_entity.pdbx_description
1 polymer ?
#
loop_
_entity_poly.entity_id
_entity_poly.type
_entity_poly.pdbx_seq_one_letter_code
_entity_poly.pdbx_strand_id
1 'polypeptide(L)'
;MSDVPIRHSRKMRKTMLSLNKAKTLGQRLSLLGTIRLSHLAPELPAVAEFSTSETMGHSADRLAAAFGVTRQEQDEFAVRSHTLAKKAQDAGLLSDVISFKVPGRDTVSKDNGIRPSSMEQMAKLRPAFIKPHGTVTAANSSFLTDGASAVLIMSEEKALAMGYKPKAYLRDFVYVSQDPKDQLLLGPTYSTPKVLERSGLTMADIDVFEFHEAFAGQIMANLKAMDSDWFAQTYMGRKSKVGTPPMEKFNTWGGSCP
;
A
#
# COMPACT_ATOMS: atom_id res chain seq x y z
N MET A 1 5.98 21.14 -3.35
CA MET A 1 6.44 20.65 -4.67
C MET A 1 7.65 19.79 -4.42
N SER A 2 7.51 18.48 -4.59
CA SER A 2 8.62 17.55 -4.49
C SER A 2 9.30 17.50 -5.87
N ASP A 3 10.42 18.20 -6.04
CA ASP A 3 11.19 18.07 -7.28
C ASP A 3 11.71 16.64 -7.38
N VAL A 4 11.22 15.89 -8.37
CA VAL A 4 11.63 14.50 -8.53
C VAL A 4 13.06 14.50 -9.07
N PRO A 5 14.05 13.96 -8.34
CA PRO A 5 15.44 14.11 -8.72
C PRO A 5 15.69 13.38 -10.04
N ILE A 6 16.21 14.10 -11.04
CA ILE A 6 16.72 13.51 -12.27
C ILE A 6 17.94 12.67 -11.89
N ARG A 7 17.89 11.36 -12.16
CA ARG A 7 18.94 10.42 -11.79
C ARG A 7 19.87 10.16 -12.98
N HIS A 8 21.15 9.93 -12.72
CA HIS A 8 22.01 9.30 -13.71
C HIS A 8 21.67 7.81 -13.85
N SER A 9 21.97 7.24 -15.03
CA SER A 9 21.78 5.80 -15.29
C SER A 9 22.38 4.91 -14.18
N ARG A 10 21.76 3.74 -13.93
CA ARG A 10 22.26 2.76 -12.93
C ARG A 10 23.75 2.40 -13.12
N LYS A 11 24.22 2.31 -14.37
CA LYS A 11 25.63 2.04 -14.70
C LYS A 11 26.52 3.19 -14.23
N MET A 12 26.15 4.44 -14.50
CA MET A 12 26.90 5.62 -14.04
C MET A 12 26.96 5.70 -12.51
N ARG A 13 25.84 5.50 -11.83
CA ARG A 13 25.78 5.50 -10.35
C ARG A 13 26.69 4.43 -9.76
N LYS A 14 26.69 3.22 -10.33
CA LYS A 14 27.59 2.13 -9.91
C LYS A 14 29.06 2.52 -10.12
N THR A 15 29.42 3.06 -11.28
CA THR A 15 30.79 3.52 -11.56
C THR A 15 31.24 4.64 -10.62
N MET A 16 30.38 5.63 -10.34
CA MET A 16 30.68 6.72 -9.38
C MET A 16 30.88 6.20 -7.95
N LEU A 17 30.04 5.28 -7.48
CA LEU A 17 30.21 4.65 -6.17
C LEU A 17 31.49 3.81 -6.11
N SER A 18 31.82 3.07 -7.17
CA SER A 18 33.06 2.31 -7.29
C SER A 18 34.29 3.21 -7.35
N LEU A 19 34.21 4.37 -8.02
CA LEU A 19 35.28 5.38 -8.06
C LEU A 19 35.58 5.94 -6.67
N ASN A 20 34.55 6.22 -5.88
CA ASN A 20 34.71 6.71 -4.51
C ASN A 20 35.37 5.65 -3.59
N LYS A 21 35.14 4.36 -3.86
CA LYS A 21 35.77 3.24 -3.14
C LYS A 21 37.19 2.90 -3.62
N ALA A 22 37.63 3.40 -4.78
CA ALA A 22 38.93 3.08 -5.35
C ALA A 22 40.06 3.83 -4.64
N LYS A 23 41.06 3.07 -4.15
CA LYS A 23 42.18 3.60 -3.34
C LYS A 23 43.39 4.01 -4.18
N THR A 24 43.57 3.44 -5.37
CA THR A 24 44.75 3.70 -6.22
C THR A 24 44.38 4.47 -7.49
N LEU A 25 45.34 5.26 -7.99
CA LEU A 25 45.17 6.05 -9.22
C LEU A 25 44.87 5.17 -10.44
N GLY A 26 45.51 4.00 -10.56
CA GLY A 26 45.26 3.05 -11.66
C GLY A 26 43.84 2.49 -11.64
N GLN A 27 43.29 2.16 -10.47
CA GLN A 27 41.90 1.72 -10.32
C GLN A 27 40.92 2.84 -10.72
N ARG A 28 41.21 4.09 -10.33
CA ARG A 28 40.38 5.25 -10.71
C ARG A 28 40.39 5.50 -12.21
N LEU A 29 41.55 5.47 -12.85
CA LEU A 29 41.69 5.62 -14.31
C LEU A 29 40.97 4.51 -15.08
N SER A 30 41.09 3.26 -14.63
CA SER A 30 40.36 2.13 -15.22
C SER A 30 38.84 2.32 -15.15
N LEU A 31 38.32 2.76 -14.00
CA LEU A 31 36.89 3.01 -13.81
C LEU A 31 36.39 4.21 -14.62
N LEU A 32 37.17 5.29 -14.74
CA LEU A 32 36.85 6.43 -15.61
C LEU A 32 36.75 5.99 -17.08
N GLY A 33 37.62 5.07 -17.53
CA GLY A 33 37.56 4.48 -18.87
C GLY A 33 36.30 3.66 -19.16
N THR A 34 35.51 3.29 -18.14
CA THR A 34 34.23 2.59 -18.31
C THR A 34 33.03 3.52 -18.53
N ILE A 35 33.21 4.83 -18.36
CA ILE A 35 32.14 5.82 -18.56
C ILE A 35 31.93 6.02 -20.06
N ARG A 36 30.70 5.78 -20.53
CA ARG A 36 30.29 6.03 -21.92
C ARG A 36 29.31 7.20 -21.97
N LEU A 37 29.24 7.88 -23.11
CA LEU A 37 28.31 9.01 -23.30
C LEU A 37 26.85 8.61 -23.03
N SER A 38 26.47 7.38 -23.35
CA SER A 38 25.14 6.81 -23.06
C SER A 38 24.84 6.66 -21.56
N HIS A 39 25.84 6.68 -20.69
CA HIS A 39 25.66 6.62 -19.24
C HIS A 39 25.27 7.98 -18.63
N LEU A 40 25.52 9.07 -19.35
CA LEU A 40 25.16 10.45 -18.96
C LEU A 40 23.69 10.79 -19.25
N ALA A 41 22.99 9.96 -20.04
CA ALA A 41 21.59 10.16 -20.32
C ALA A 41 20.78 10.19 -19.00
N PRO A 42 19.92 11.21 -18.81
CA PRO A 42 19.08 11.30 -17.62
C PRO A 42 18.09 10.15 -17.61
N GLU A 43 18.03 9.45 -16.47
CA GLU A 43 17.04 8.42 -16.20
C GLU A 43 15.86 9.12 -15.51
N LEU A 44 14.72 9.15 -16.20
CA LEU A 44 13.49 9.68 -15.63
C LEU A 44 13.11 8.82 -14.41
N PRO A 45 12.76 9.44 -13.28
CA PRO A 45 12.33 8.71 -12.10
C PRO A 45 11.04 7.94 -12.41
N ALA A 46 11.12 6.62 -12.49
CA ALA A 46 9.96 5.74 -12.55
C ALA A 46 9.51 5.38 -11.13
N VAL A 47 8.19 5.31 -10.90
CA VAL A 47 7.59 4.73 -9.68
C VAL A 47 7.68 3.20 -9.75
N ALA A 48 8.90 2.71 -9.91
CA ALA A 48 9.23 1.30 -9.97
C ALA A 48 10.05 0.95 -8.72
N GLU A 49 9.78 -0.21 -8.14
CA GLU A 49 10.54 -0.69 -6.99
C GLU A 49 11.99 -0.93 -7.44
N PHE A 50 12.94 -0.42 -6.67
CA PHE A 50 14.37 -0.46 -6.94
C PHE A 50 14.92 -1.89 -7.14
N SER A 51 14.40 -2.86 -6.37
CA SER A 51 14.92 -4.23 -6.35
C SER A 51 14.40 -5.06 -7.53
N THR A 52 13.12 -4.90 -7.88
CA THR A 52 12.44 -5.70 -8.92
C THR A 52 12.33 -4.97 -10.25
N SER A 53 12.48 -3.64 -10.27
CA SER A 53 12.20 -2.76 -11.41
C SER A 53 10.74 -2.82 -11.88
N GLU A 54 9.82 -3.34 -11.06
CA GLU A 54 8.38 -3.40 -11.35
C GLU A 54 7.63 -2.26 -10.67
N THR A 55 6.56 -1.78 -11.29
CA THR A 55 5.67 -0.83 -10.60
C THR A 55 4.73 -1.59 -9.68
N MET A 56 4.30 -0.93 -8.59
CA MET A 56 3.44 -1.55 -7.58
C MET A 56 2.16 -2.15 -8.16
N GLY A 57 1.55 -1.50 -9.16
CA GLY A 57 0.35 -2.00 -9.83
C GLY A 57 0.60 -3.23 -10.72
N HIS A 58 1.80 -3.41 -11.29
CA HIS A 58 2.13 -4.66 -12.00
C HIS A 58 2.21 -5.84 -11.01
N SER A 59 2.82 -5.62 -9.85
CA SER A 59 2.87 -6.62 -8.79
C SER A 59 1.47 -6.92 -8.25
N ALA A 60 0.58 -5.92 -8.14
CA ALA A 60 -0.81 -6.12 -7.75
C ALA A 60 -1.59 -6.98 -8.74
N ASP A 61 -1.43 -6.75 -10.04
CA ASP A 61 -2.11 -7.53 -11.09
C ASP A 61 -1.60 -8.98 -11.13
N ARG A 62 -0.28 -9.19 -11.03
CA ARG A 62 0.30 -10.54 -10.91
C ARG A 62 -0.16 -11.25 -9.64
N LEU A 63 -0.20 -10.54 -8.50
CA LEU A 63 -0.67 -11.11 -7.24
C LEU A 63 -2.15 -11.52 -7.35
N ALA A 64 -2.99 -10.64 -7.89
CA ALA A 64 -4.41 -10.93 -8.12
C ALA A 64 -4.56 -12.19 -8.98
N ALA A 65 -3.81 -12.30 -10.07
CA ALA A 65 -3.80 -13.49 -10.91
C ALA A 65 -3.30 -14.75 -10.16
N ALA A 66 -2.25 -14.65 -9.34
CA ALA A 66 -1.68 -15.76 -8.59
C ALA A 66 -2.67 -16.36 -7.57
N PHE A 67 -3.54 -15.54 -6.99
CA PHE A 67 -4.59 -15.98 -6.06
C PHE A 67 -5.96 -16.18 -6.74
N GLY A 68 -6.02 -16.12 -8.08
CA GLY A 68 -7.26 -16.30 -8.83
C GLY A 68 -8.33 -15.24 -8.48
N VAL A 69 -7.91 -14.01 -8.21
CA VAL A 69 -8.81 -12.87 -8.01
C VAL A 69 -9.27 -12.36 -9.37
N THR A 70 -10.57 -12.48 -9.61
CA THR A 70 -11.22 -12.06 -10.85
C THR A 70 -11.32 -10.54 -10.94
N ARG A 71 -11.48 -10.04 -12.17
CA ARG A 71 -11.75 -8.61 -12.41
C ARG A 71 -13.04 -8.15 -11.71
N GLN A 72 -14.07 -8.99 -11.71
CA GLN A 72 -15.35 -8.69 -11.07
C GLN A 72 -15.19 -8.50 -9.56
N GLU A 73 -14.51 -9.42 -8.86
CA GLU A 73 -14.25 -9.30 -7.42
C GLU A 73 -13.51 -8.00 -7.06
N GLN A 74 -12.57 -7.55 -7.91
CA GLN A 74 -11.84 -6.30 -7.70
C GLN A 74 -12.74 -5.07 -7.84
N ASP A 75 -13.54 -5.04 -8.91
CA ASP A 75 -14.44 -3.91 -9.18
C ASP A 75 -15.55 -3.84 -8.11
N GLU A 76 -16.08 -4.98 -7.65
CA GLU A 76 -17.07 -5.06 -6.56
C GLU A 76 -16.51 -4.50 -5.24
N PHE A 77 -15.29 -4.89 -4.88
CA PHE A 77 -14.63 -4.36 -3.68
C PHE A 77 -14.37 -2.85 -3.78
N ALA A 78 -13.92 -2.37 -4.95
CA ALA A 78 -13.69 -0.94 -5.17
C ALA A 78 -14.99 -0.13 -5.05
N VAL A 79 -16.09 -0.60 -5.67
CA VAL A 79 -17.40 0.02 -5.55
C VAL A 79 -17.88 0.04 -4.09
N ARG A 80 -17.71 -1.06 -3.36
CA ARG A 80 -18.01 -1.13 -1.91
C ARG A 80 -17.25 -0.05 -1.16
N SER A 81 -15.94 0.05 -1.33
CA SER A 81 -15.12 1.01 -0.60
C SER A 81 -15.52 2.46 -0.89
N HIS A 82 -15.69 2.83 -2.17
CA HIS A 82 -16.15 4.18 -2.53
C HIS A 82 -17.54 4.51 -1.98
N THR A 83 -18.44 3.53 -1.97
CA THR A 83 -19.81 3.70 -1.46
C THR A 83 -19.83 3.87 0.05
N LEU A 84 -19.04 3.06 0.77
CA LEU A 84 -18.90 3.18 2.23
C LEU A 84 -18.22 4.48 2.64
N ALA A 85 -17.16 4.89 1.94
CA ALA A 85 -16.50 6.17 2.16
C ALA A 85 -17.47 7.35 1.95
N LYS A 86 -18.26 7.32 0.87
CA LYS A 86 -19.30 8.33 0.63
C LYS A 86 -20.33 8.36 1.75
N LYS A 87 -20.84 7.20 2.17
CA LYS A 87 -21.80 7.10 3.26
C LYS A 87 -21.23 7.63 4.58
N ALA A 88 -19.98 7.31 4.90
CA ALA A 88 -19.29 7.78 6.09
C ALA A 88 -19.05 9.30 6.06
N GLN A 89 -18.66 9.84 4.91
CA GLN A 89 -18.52 11.28 4.70
C GLN A 89 -19.86 12.01 4.86
N ASP A 90 -20.92 11.52 4.20
CA ASP A 90 -22.26 12.12 4.25
C ASP A 90 -22.87 12.03 5.67
N ALA A 91 -22.54 10.98 6.43
CA ALA A 91 -22.95 10.81 7.82
C ALA A 91 -22.06 11.56 8.84
N GLY A 92 -20.99 12.23 8.39
CA GLY A 92 -20.08 12.97 9.27
C GLY A 92 -19.22 12.09 10.19
N LEU A 93 -18.98 10.82 9.82
CA LEU A 93 -18.19 9.87 10.61
C LEU A 93 -16.67 10.11 10.49
N LEU A 94 -16.23 10.75 9.40
CA LEU A 94 -14.83 11.10 9.12
C LEU A 94 -14.36 12.27 9.99
N SER A 95 -14.34 12.05 11.30
CA SER A 95 -13.98 13.05 12.33
C SER A 95 -12.48 13.38 12.41
N ASP A 96 -11.67 12.62 11.68
CA ASP A 96 -10.23 12.78 11.51
C ASP A 96 -9.85 13.81 10.44
N VAL A 97 -10.79 14.22 9.59
CA VAL A 97 -10.58 15.25 8.57
C VAL A 97 -10.77 16.65 9.17
N ILE A 98 -9.67 17.41 9.24
CA ILE A 98 -9.68 18.83 9.65
C ILE A 98 -9.67 19.70 8.39
N SER A 99 -10.58 20.67 8.33
CA SER A 99 -10.63 21.62 7.22
C SER A 99 -9.33 22.43 7.09
N PHE A 100 -8.79 22.50 5.88
CA PHE A 100 -7.52 23.17 5.62
C PHE A 100 -7.68 24.27 4.56
N LYS A 101 -7.20 25.48 4.87
CA LYS A 101 -7.17 26.59 3.92
C LYS A 101 -5.85 26.58 3.16
N VAL A 102 -5.92 26.20 1.90
CA VAL A 102 -4.77 26.30 0.99
C VAL A 102 -4.63 27.76 0.52
N PRO A 103 -3.44 28.38 0.59
CA PRO A 103 -3.22 29.71 0.05
C PRO A 103 -3.62 29.78 -1.44
N GLY A 104 -4.45 30.76 -1.80
CA GLY A 104 -4.92 30.96 -3.18
C GLY A 104 -5.99 29.97 -3.68
N ARG A 105 -6.55 29.11 -2.81
CA ARG A 105 -7.69 28.23 -3.14
C ARG A 105 -8.76 28.28 -2.06
N ASP A 106 -9.92 27.69 -2.33
CA ASP A 106 -10.97 27.51 -1.34
C ASP A 106 -10.56 26.57 -0.21
N THR A 107 -11.26 26.67 0.92
CA THR A 107 -11.05 25.77 2.05
C THR A 107 -11.44 24.36 1.65
N VAL A 108 -10.51 23.42 1.84
CA VAL A 108 -10.75 21.99 1.59
C VAL A 108 -11.25 21.37 2.88
N SER A 109 -12.43 20.78 2.85
CA SER A 109 -13.08 20.15 4.01
C SER A 109 -13.54 18.71 3.75
N LYS A 110 -13.34 18.21 2.53
CA LYS A 110 -13.78 16.88 2.07
C LYS A 110 -12.70 16.24 1.21
N ASP A 111 -12.64 14.91 1.27
CA ASP A 111 -11.78 14.12 0.40
C ASP A 111 -12.29 14.15 -1.04
N ASN A 112 -11.35 14.21 -1.98
CA ASN A 112 -11.62 14.26 -3.42
C ASN A 112 -11.66 12.87 -4.09
N GLY A 113 -11.19 11.83 -3.41
CA GLY A 113 -11.14 10.47 -3.94
C GLY A 113 -12.51 9.86 -4.14
N ILE A 114 -13.44 10.13 -3.22
CA ILE A 114 -14.77 9.51 -3.10
C ILE A 114 -15.61 9.76 -4.36
N ARG A 115 -15.54 8.81 -5.29
CA ARG A 115 -16.20 8.84 -6.60
C ARG A 115 -16.83 7.48 -6.90
N PRO A 116 -17.91 7.10 -6.19
CA PRO A 116 -18.59 5.85 -6.46
C PRO A 116 -19.12 5.83 -7.89
N SER A 117 -18.94 4.69 -8.54
CA SER A 117 -19.31 4.43 -9.94
C SER A 117 -20.13 3.15 -10.01
N SER A 118 -20.84 2.92 -11.11
CA SER A 118 -21.57 1.65 -11.30
C SER A 118 -20.64 0.53 -11.74
N MET A 119 -20.97 -0.72 -11.40
CA MET A 119 -20.23 -1.90 -11.86
C MET A 119 -20.10 -1.94 -13.40
N GLU A 120 -21.12 -1.50 -14.13
CA GLU A 120 -21.09 -1.41 -15.59
C GLU A 120 -20.06 -0.39 -16.10
N GLN A 121 -19.90 0.74 -15.41
CA GLN A 121 -18.91 1.75 -15.76
C GLN A 121 -17.50 1.28 -15.43
N MET A 122 -17.32 0.62 -14.26
CA MET A 122 -16.04 0.01 -13.89
C MET A 122 -15.60 -1.02 -14.94
N ALA A 123 -16.49 -1.94 -15.34
CA ALA A 123 -16.20 -3.02 -16.28
C ALA A 123 -15.73 -2.51 -17.67
N LYS A 124 -16.18 -1.32 -18.10
CA LYS A 124 -15.76 -0.70 -19.37
C LYS A 124 -14.32 -0.19 -19.36
N LEU A 125 -13.70 -0.04 -18.18
CA LEU A 125 -12.33 0.46 -18.07
C LEU A 125 -11.30 -0.57 -18.50
N ARG A 126 -10.33 -0.09 -19.28
CA ARG A 126 -9.18 -0.87 -19.74
C ARG A 126 -8.19 -1.11 -18.59
N PRO A 127 -7.44 -2.22 -18.60
CA PRO A 127 -6.37 -2.47 -17.64
C PRO A 127 -5.34 -1.33 -17.63
N ALA A 128 -4.90 -0.94 -16.43
CA ALA A 128 -3.99 0.18 -16.25
C ALA A 128 -2.51 -0.26 -16.36
N PHE A 129 -2.18 -1.43 -15.82
CA PHE A 129 -0.81 -1.92 -15.69
C PHE A 129 -0.48 -3.00 -16.72
N ILE A 130 -0.99 -4.23 -16.54
CA ILE A 130 -0.77 -5.31 -17.50
C ILE A 130 -1.80 -5.21 -18.63
N LYS A 131 -1.34 -5.00 -19.86
CA LYS A 131 -2.22 -4.85 -21.04
C LYS A 131 -1.95 -5.97 -22.06
N PRO A 132 -2.99 -6.51 -22.73
CA PRO A 132 -4.42 -6.19 -22.61
C PRO A 132 -5.18 -7.06 -21.59
N HIS A 133 -4.53 -8.04 -20.95
CA HIS A 133 -5.18 -9.08 -20.15
C HIS A 133 -5.17 -8.84 -18.63
N GLY A 134 -4.66 -7.70 -18.18
CA GLY A 134 -4.60 -7.38 -16.76
C GLY A 134 -5.99 -7.21 -16.13
N THR A 135 -6.03 -7.39 -14.83
CA THR A 135 -7.25 -7.28 -14.02
C THR A 135 -7.31 -5.97 -13.26
N VAL A 136 -6.18 -5.29 -13.08
CA VAL A 136 -6.10 -4.04 -12.32
C VAL A 136 -6.35 -2.84 -13.25
N THR A 137 -7.26 -1.96 -12.84
CA THR A 137 -7.65 -0.74 -13.55
C THR A 137 -7.50 0.49 -12.67
N ALA A 138 -7.57 1.67 -13.29
CA ALA A 138 -7.49 2.93 -12.57
C ALA A 138 -8.60 3.09 -11.50
N ALA A 139 -9.73 2.40 -11.63
CA ALA A 139 -10.85 2.55 -10.70
C ALA A 139 -10.90 1.49 -9.59
N ASN A 140 -10.07 0.44 -9.68
CA ASN A 140 -9.89 -0.55 -8.62
C ASN A 140 -8.49 -0.46 -7.98
N SER A 141 -7.85 0.70 -8.17
CA SER A 141 -6.53 1.05 -7.64
C SER A 141 -6.64 2.33 -6.82
N SER A 142 -5.83 2.44 -5.76
CA SER A 142 -5.57 3.75 -5.15
C SER A 142 -4.88 4.69 -6.16
N PHE A 143 -5.07 5.99 -5.95
CA PHE A 143 -4.52 7.05 -6.80
C PHE A 143 -3.48 7.89 -6.04
N LEU A 144 -2.78 8.76 -6.75
CA LEU A 144 -1.81 9.67 -6.13
C LEU A 144 -2.56 10.70 -5.27
N THR A 145 -2.28 10.69 -3.97
CA THR A 145 -2.90 11.56 -2.98
C THR A 145 -1.88 12.49 -2.34
N ASP A 146 -2.30 13.73 -2.09
CA ASP A 146 -1.57 14.69 -1.26
C ASP A 146 -2.31 14.79 0.08
N GLY A 147 -1.63 14.49 1.19
CA GLY A 147 -2.23 14.50 2.52
C GLY A 147 -1.20 14.50 3.64
N ALA A 148 -1.65 14.84 4.85
CA ALA A 148 -0.85 14.81 6.07
C ALA A 148 -1.72 14.35 7.24
N SER A 149 -1.11 13.65 8.20
CA SER A 149 -1.76 13.22 9.44
C SER A 149 -0.88 13.53 10.64
N ALA A 150 -1.50 13.76 11.79
CA ALA A 150 -0.83 13.97 13.06
C ALA A 150 -1.59 13.23 14.16
N VAL A 151 -0.86 12.57 15.06
CA VAL A 151 -1.44 11.85 16.22
C VAL A 151 -0.65 12.21 17.47
N LEU A 152 -1.35 12.59 18.53
CA LEU A 152 -0.75 12.80 19.86
C LEU A 152 -0.83 11.49 20.66
N ILE A 153 0.33 10.89 20.92
CA ILE A 153 0.47 9.67 21.72
C ILE A 153 1.19 10.02 23.01
N MET A 154 0.71 9.48 24.13
CA MET A 154 1.26 9.73 25.47
C MET A 154 1.08 8.50 26.35
N SER A 155 1.83 8.43 27.46
CA SER A 155 1.56 7.43 28.50
C SER A 155 0.22 7.70 29.16
N GLU A 156 -0.46 6.63 29.59
CA GLU A 156 -1.78 6.71 30.25
C GLU A 156 -1.74 7.61 31.48
N GLU A 157 -0.75 7.42 32.35
CA GLU A 157 -0.56 8.24 33.56
C GLU A 157 -0.47 9.73 33.25
N LYS A 158 0.29 10.10 32.20
CA LYS A 158 0.44 11.50 31.80
C LYS A 158 -0.84 12.05 31.17
N ALA A 159 -1.54 11.23 30.38
CA ALA A 159 -2.82 11.61 29.79
C ALA A 159 -3.85 11.98 30.85
N LEU A 160 -4.00 11.11 31.85
CA LEU A 160 -4.94 11.30 32.95
C LEU A 160 -4.53 12.48 33.85
N ALA A 161 -3.23 12.62 34.16
CA ALA A 161 -2.72 13.75 34.94
C ALA A 161 -2.92 15.11 34.24
N MET A 162 -2.92 15.13 32.90
CA MET A 162 -3.22 16.33 32.11
C MET A 162 -4.71 16.57 31.87
N GLY A 163 -5.59 15.69 32.38
CA GLY A 163 -7.04 15.80 32.21
C GLY A 163 -7.57 15.40 30.83
N TYR A 164 -6.77 14.71 30.01
CA TYR A 164 -7.24 14.18 28.73
C TYR A 164 -8.09 12.91 28.94
N LYS A 165 -9.07 12.70 28.05
CA LYS A 165 -9.80 11.43 27.91
C LYS A 165 -9.24 10.64 26.72
N PRO A 166 -8.44 9.57 26.94
CA PRO A 166 -7.85 8.78 25.86
C PRO A 166 -8.91 8.20 24.92
N LYS A 167 -8.63 8.20 23.61
CA LYS A 167 -9.54 7.64 22.58
C LYS A 167 -9.37 6.12 22.40
N ALA A 168 -8.14 5.62 22.54
CA ALA A 168 -7.78 4.21 22.36
C ALA A 168 -6.41 3.92 23.01
N TYR A 169 -6.06 2.64 23.12
CA TYR A 169 -4.73 2.18 23.58
C TYR A 169 -3.94 1.60 22.41
N LEU A 170 -2.67 2.00 22.27
CA LEU A 170 -1.73 1.29 21.39
C LEU A 170 -1.24 0.03 22.12
N ARG A 171 -1.79 -1.13 21.76
CA ARG A 171 -1.53 -2.40 22.44
C ARG A 171 -0.24 -3.07 21.94
N ASP A 172 -0.28 -3.55 20.72
CA ASP A 172 0.82 -4.28 20.10
C ASP A 172 0.94 -3.91 18.62
N PHE A 173 2.14 -4.09 18.09
CA PHE A 173 2.41 -3.95 16.67
C PHE A 173 3.52 -4.92 16.27
N VAL A 174 3.56 -5.26 14.99
CA VAL A 174 4.62 -6.12 14.43
C VAL A 174 5.02 -5.59 13.06
N TYR A 175 6.30 -5.72 12.75
CA TYR A 175 6.82 -5.51 11.41
C TYR A 175 7.21 -6.85 10.80
N VAL A 176 6.87 -7.03 9.53
CA VAL A 176 7.22 -8.20 8.73
C VAL A 176 7.78 -7.72 7.40
N SER A 177 8.58 -8.56 6.76
CA SER A 177 9.10 -8.32 5.41
C SER A 177 8.89 -9.57 4.60
N GLN A 178 8.59 -9.39 3.31
CA GLN A 178 8.44 -10.47 2.34
C GLN A 178 9.43 -10.29 1.20
N ASP A 179 9.56 -11.32 0.36
CA ASP A 179 10.28 -11.19 -0.91
C ASP A 179 9.55 -10.15 -1.79
N PRO A 180 10.20 -9.02 -2.13
CA PRO A 180 9.61 -7.99 -2.98
C PRO A 180 9.22 -8.49 -4.36
N LYS A 181 9.83 -9.59 -4.83
CA LYS A 181 9.58 -10.11 -6.16
C LYS A 181 8.18 -10.68 -6.29
N ASP A 182 7.82 -11.65 -5.47
CA ASP A 182 6.58 -12.42 -5.68
C ASP A 182 5.49 -12.13 -4.64
N GLN A 183 5.85 -11.57 -3.48
CA GLN A 183 4.96 -11.51 -2.31
C GLN A 183 4.90 -10.12 -1.63
N LEU A 184 5.40 -9.07 -2.29
CA LEU A 184 5.51 -7.72 -1.73
C LEU A 184 4.23 -7.21 -1.04
N LEU A 185 3.08 -7.53 -1.63
CA LEU A 185 1.78 -7.01 -1.24
C LEU A 185 1.02 -7.92 -0.27
N LEU A 186 1.63 -9.00 0.22
CA LEU A 186 1.04 -9.93 1.19
C LEU A 186 1.36 -9.57 2.65
N GLY A 187 1.88 -8.37 2.91
CA GLY A 187 2.21 -7.89 4.27
C GLY A 187 1.13 -8.25 5.32
N PRO A 188 -0.15 -7.89 5.10
CA PRO A 188 -1.24 -8.21 6.02
C PRO A 188 -1.43 -9.70 6.32
N THR A 189 -1.33 -10.57 5.31
CA THR A 189 -1.43 -12.03 5.50
C THR A 189 -0.39 -12.57 6.48
N TYR A 190 0.82 -12.00 6.48
CA TYR A 190 1.91 -12.44 7.38
C TYR A 190 1.94 -11.68 8.71
N SER A 191 1.52 -10.42 8.75
CA SER A 191 1.55 -9.59 9.96
C SER A 191 0.39 -9.88 10.91
N THR A 192 -0.81 -10.09 10.36
CA THR A 192 -2.05 -10.33 11.14
C THR A 192 -1.91 -11.49 12.12
N PRO A 193 -1.51 -12.72 11.71
CA PRO A 193 -1.40 -13.81 12.67
C PRO A 193 -0.34 -13.53 13.74
N LYS A 194 0.78 -12.90 13.38
CA LYS A 194 1.86 -12.61 14.33
C LYS A 194 1.47 -11.62 15.41
N VAL A 195 0.74 -10.55 15.05
CA VAL A 195 0.29 -9.56 16.04
C VAL A 195 -0.80 -10.15 16.94
N LEU A 196 -1.74 -10.92 16.38
CA LEU A 196 -2.80 -11.59 17.14
C LEU A 196 -2.22 -12.59 18.15
N GLU A 197 -1.31 -13.47 17.71
CA GLU A 197 -0.65 -14.44 18.59
C GLU A 197 0.15 -13.76 19.71
N ARG A 198 0.88 -12.69 19.38
CA ARG A 198 1.66 -11.93 20.36
C ARG A 198 0.76 -11.27 21.40
N SER A 199 -0.40 -10.79 21.00
CA SER A 199 -1.40 -10.20 21.92
C SER A 199 -2.28 -11.25 22.61
N GLY A 200 -2.14 -12.54 22.29
CA GLY A 200 -3.00 -13.59 22.81
C GLY A 200 -4.46 -13.49 22.36
N LEU A 201 -4.69 -12.88 21.19
CA LEU A 201 -6.01 -12.66 20.59
C LEU A 201 -6.20 -13.56 19.36
N THR A 202 -7.46 -13.71 18.95
CA THR A 202 -7.87 -14.40 17.73
C THR A 202 -8.64 -13.45 16.82
N MET A 203 -8.91 -13.88 15.58
CA MET A 203 -9.73 -13.11 14.64
C MET A 203 -11.14 -12.81 15.19
N ALA A 204 -11.68 -13.67 16.06
CA ALA A 204 -13.01 -13.50 16.64
C ALA A 204 -13.05 -12.38 17.70
N ASP A 205 -11.92 -12.07 18.33
CA ASP A 205 -11.80 -11.03 19.35
C ASP A 205 -11.72 -9.62 18.75
N ILE A 206 -11.59 -9.52 17.42
CA ILE A 206 -11.45 -8.24 16.72
C ILE A 206 -12.80 -7.83 16.10
N ASP A 207 -13.23 -6.61 16.44
CA ASP A 207 -14.50 -6.05 15.97
C ASP A 207 -14.38 -5.14 14.76
N VAL A 208 -13.20 -4.56 14.54
CA VAL A 208 -12.96 -3.64 13.43
C VAL A 208 -11.60 -3.93 12.84
N PHE A 209 -11.57 -4.13 11.51
CA PHE A 209 -10.35 -4.29 10.74
C PHE A 209 -10.21 -3.10 9.79
N GLU A 210 -9.17 -2.30 9.98
CA GLU A 210 -8.81 -1.18 9.11
C GLU A 210 -7.51 -1.50 8.39
N PHE A 211 -7.59 -1.87 7.12
CA PHE A 211 -6.47 -2.26 6.27
C PHE A 211 -6.24 -1.24 5.17
N HIS A 212 -4.97 -1.00 4.85
CA HIS A 212 -4.57 -0.19 3.70
C HIS A 212 -4.96 -0.88 2.38
N GLU A 213 -5.86 -0.25 1.63
CA GLU A 213 -6.34 -0.70 0.33
C GLU A 213 -5.46 -0.12 -0.79
N ALA A 214 -4.29 -0.71 -1.03
CA ALA A 214 -3.42 -0.24 -2.12
C ALA A 214 -4.10 -0.48 -3.49
N PHE A 215 -4.67 -1.68 -3.65
CA PHE A 215 -5.44 -2.10 -4.81
C PHE A 215 -6.54 -3.05 -4.33
N ALA A 216 -7.70 -3.05 -4.98
CA ALA A 216 -8.76 -4.02 -4.66
C ALA A 216 -8.27 -5.47 -4.83
N GLY A 217 -7.51 -5.73 -5.91
CA GLY A 217 -6.86 -7.02 -6.14
C GLY A 217 -5.87 -7.41 -5.04
N GLN A 218 -5.19 -6.45 -4.42
CA GLN A 218 -4.29 -6.72 -3.31
C GLN A 218 -5.04 -7.18 -2.06
N ILE A 219 -6.12 -6.49 -1.69
CA ILE A 219 -6.93 -6.89 -0.52
C ILE A 219 -7.54 -8.26 -0.77
N MET A 220 -8.23 -8.46 -1.90
CA MET A 220 -8.88 -9.73 -2.20
C MET A 220 -7.87 -10.90 -2.26
N ALA A 221 -6.66 -10.67 -2.78
CA ALA A 221 -5.60 -11.67 -2.74
C ALA A 221 -5.11 -11.97 -1.32
N ASN A 222 -4.98 -10.95 -0.45
CA ASN A 222 -4.62 -11.15 0.96
C ASN A 222 -5.69 -11.97 1.69
N LEU A 223 -6.98 -11.69 1.44
CA LEU A 223 -8.09 -12.45 2.03
C LEU A 223 -8.05 -13.92 1.58
N LYS A 224 -7.85 -14.18 0.28
CA LYS A 224 -7.68 -15.55 -0.24
C LYS A 224 -6.45 -16.26 0.34
N ALA A 225 -5.34 -15.54 0.53
CA ALA A 225 -4.14 -16.08 1.14
C ALA A 225 -4.34 -16.42 2.63
N MET A 226 -5.07 -15.57 3.38
CA MET A 226 -5.41 -15.79 4.79
C MET A 226 -6.38 -16.97 4.97
N ASP A 227 -7.23 -17.26 3.98
CA ASP A 227 -8.17 -18.37 4.00
C ASP A 227 -7.61 -19.72 3.47
N SER A 228 -6.34 -19.74 3.05
CA SER A 228 -5.73 -20.92 2.43
C SER A 228 -4.84 -21.69 3.40
N ASP A 229 -5.21 -22.93 3.73
CA ASP A 229 -4.35 -23.85 4.50
C ASP A 229 -3.06 -24.17 3.75
N TRP A 230 -3.14 -24.32 2.42
CA TRP A 230 -1.98 -24.58 1.57
C TRP A 230 -0.96 -23.44 1.65
N PHE A 231 -1.42 -22.18 1.54
CA PHE A 231 -0.53 -21.03 1.64
C PHE A 231 0.10 -20.92 3.04
N ALA A 232 -0.71 -21.16 4.07
CA ALA A 232 -0.25 -21.16 5.46
C ALA A 232 0.84 -22.18 5.74
N GLN A 233 0.69 -23.40 5.25
CA GLN A 233 1.68 -24.47 5.43
C GLN A 233 2.93 -24.24 4.59
N THR A 234 2.77 -23.84 3.33
CA THR A 234 3.85 -23.78 2.35
C THR A 234 4.74 -22.56 2.53
N TYR A 235 4.16 -21.39 2.82
CA TYR A 235 4.90 -20.13 2.85
C TYR A 235 4.95 -19.48 4.23
N MET A 236 3.94 -19.67 5.08
CA MET A 236 3.93 -19.09 6.42
C MET A 236 4.54 -20.02 7.47
N GLY A 237 4.74 -21.30 7.17
CA GLY A 237 5.22 -22.31 8.11
C GLY A 237 4.23 -22.57 9.26
N ARG A 238 2.92 -22.43 9.00
CA ARG A 238 1.84 -22.56 9.98
C ARG A 238 1.06 -23.86 9.75
N LYS A 239 0.40 -24.37 10.80
CA LYS A 239 -0.36 -25.63 10.73
C LYS A 239 -1.65 -25.51 9.92
N SER A 240 -2.34 -24.39 10.06
CA SER A 240 -3.61 -24.09 9.41
C SER A 240 -3.65 -22.64 8.94
N LYS A 241 -4.66 -22.33 8.13
CA LYS A 241 -5.00 -20.98 7.66
C LYS A 241 -5.12 -19.98 8.81
N VAL A 242 -4.93 -18.69 8.48
CA VAL A 242 -5.03 -17.58 9.43
C VAL A 242 -6.50 -17.30 9.78
N GLY A 243 -7.37 -17.42 8.78
CA GLY A 243 -8.77 -17.01 8.87
C GLY A 243 -8.99 -15.61 8.28
N THR A 244 -10.03 -15.49 7.47
CA THR A 244 -10.39 -14.23 6.80
C THR A 244 -11.09 -13.29 7.79
N PRO A 245 -10.72 -11.99 7.84
CA PRO A 245 -11.51 -11.03 8.59
C PRO A 245 -12.95 -10.96 8.03
N PRO A 246 -13.98 -10.92 8.89
CA PRO A 246 -15.36 -10.78 8.43
C PRO A 246 -15.55 -9.48 7.64
N MET A 247 -16.14 -9.57 6.45
CA MET A 247 -16.26 -8.41 5.53
C MET A 247 -17.18 -7.31 6.07
N GLU A 248 -18.07 -7.63 7.00
CA GLU A 248 -18.92 -6.68 7.71
C GLU A 248 -18.17 -5.86 8.76
N LYS A 249 -17.00 -6.34 9.21
CA LYS A 249 -16.10 -5.66 10.17
C LYS A 249 -14.91 -4.98 9.48
N PHE A 250 -14.77 -5.12 8.17
CA PHE A 250 -13.58 -4.73 7.40
C PHE A 250 -13.78 -3.41 6.65
N ASN A 251 -12.95 -2.40 6.92
CA ASN A 251 -12.98 -1.08 6.26
C ASN A 251 -14.41 -0.52 6.15
N THR A 252 -15.07 -0.41 7.29
CA THR A 252 -16.52 -0.15 7.35
C THR A 252 -16.89 1.28 6.95
N TRP A 253 -15.92 2.20 7.01
CA TRP A 253 -16.06 3.60 6.62
C TRP A 253 -15.31 3.92 5.31
N GLY A 254 -15.03 2.90 4.50
CA GLY A 254 -14.15 3.01 3.34
C GLY A 254 -12.68 2.82 3.72
N GLY A 255 -11.79 2.91 2.73
CA GLY A 255 -10.35 2.79 2.93
C GLY A 255 -9.56 3.73 2.02
N SER A 256 -8.41 3.27 1.53
CA SER A 256 -7.51 4.08 0.69
C SER A 256 -7.67 3.88 -0.82
N CYS A 257 -8.50 2.93 -1.26
CA CYS A 257 -8.85 2.78 -2.67
C CYS A 257 -9.75 3.93 -3.16
N PRO A 258 -10.72 4.42 -2.37
CA PRO A 258 -11.52 5.60 -2.68
C PRO A 258 -10.72 6.86 -2.91
#